data_AF-A0A9C9EN92-F1
#
_entry.id   AF-A0A9C9EN92-F1
#
_cell.length_a   1.000
_cell.length_b   1.000
_cell.length_c   1.000
_cell.angle_alpha   90.00
_cell.angle_beta   90.00
_cell.angle_gamma   90.00
#
_symmetry.space_group_name_H-M   'P 1'
#
loop_
_entity.id
_entity.type
_entity.pdbx_description
1 polymer ?
#
loop_
_entity_poly.entity_id
_entity_poly.type
_entity_poly.pdbx_seq_one_letter_code
_entity_poly.pdbx_strand_id
1 'polypeptide(L)'
;MSKLHPFDYFFLLRPLILLPSWNFLLIGSYLARGKGGFTFEIFIGLIIYTCVMGGVYILNQIMDVKTDQINKKLFLLAEGAVSRKSAYIEMVILWCGAVFLSLRFGFLFFIFIIISILLGVLYSLPPVKLKGKPLLDTLANGIGYGMVNFAVGWLLVQPFDPAMFHRFIPYVLSISAVFINTTIVDLKGDQEAGESTTAVFLGPRAAYILSTILLCCAVIAAVKLKDPICLIPAASSLPLFIYLMVHSFFRKEIKRRLTIASFRLPGLLFTLITAFLYPPYILLLLIILVGMRLYYKKRFGIIYPTLSQG
;
A
#
# COMPACT_ATOMS: atom_id res chain seq x y z
N MET A 1 -18.79 -10.86 24.74
CA MET A 1 -18.26 -11.07 23.38
C MET A 1 -19.39 -10.75 22.41
N SER A 2 -19.23 -9.72 21.57
CA SER A 2 -20.24 -9.43 20.53
C SER A 2 -20.33 -10.63 19.59
N LYS A 3 -21.54 -10.96 19.11
CA LYS A 3 -21.71 -12.06 18.14
C LYS A 3 -20.86 -11.77 16.90
N LEU A 4 -20.09 -12.77 16.49
CA LEU A 4 -19.21 -12.73 15.32
C LEU A 4 -20.05 -12.47 14.06
N HIS A 5 -19.73 -11.43 13.30
CA HIS A 5 -20.48 -11.03 12.10
C HIS A 5 -19.69 -11.47 10.86
N PRO A 6 -20.29 -12.11 9.82
CA PRO A 6 -19.55 -12.59 8.65
C PRO A 6 -18.70 -11.51 7.95
N PHE A 7 -19.22 -10.27 7.87
CA PHE A 7 -18.46 -9.14 7.34
C PHE A 7 -17.23 -8.74 8.17
N ASP A 8 -17.10 -9.16 9.43
CA ASP A 8 -15.91 -8.91 10.24
C ASP A 8 -14.64 -9.44 9.54
N TYR A 9 -14.73 -10.61 8.88
CA TYR A 9 -13.64 -11.19 8.08
C TYR A 9 -13.31 -10.35 6.84
N PHE A 10 -14.32 -9.96 6.04
CA PHE A 10 -14.08 -9.11 4.87
C PHE A 10 -13.41 -7.78 5.23
N PHE A 11 -13.83 -7.13 6.31
CA PHE A 11 -13.23 -5.88 6.76
C PHE A 11 -11.89 -6.06 7.48
N LEU A 12 -11.56 -7.29 7.92
CA LEU A 12 -10.23 -7.65 8.44
C LEU A 12 -9.15 -7.54 7.36
N LEU A 13 -9.52 -7.70 6.08
CA LEU A 13 -8.65 -7.47 4.92
C LEU A 13 -8.27 -6.00 4.73
N ARG A 14 -8.85 -5.09 5.51
CA ARG A 14 -8.69 -3.63 5.43
C ARG A 14 -8.87 -3.09 3.99
N PRO A 15 -10.09 -3.15 3.41
CA PRO A 15 -10.33 -2.84 2.00
C PRO A 15 -9.81 -1.48 1.50
N LEU A 16 -9.80 -0.46 2.36
CA LEU A 16 -9.30 0.88 1.97
C LEU A 16 -7.80 0.89 1.67
N ILE A 17 -6.99 0.07 2.36
CA ILE A 17 -5.55 0.00 2.09
C ILE A 17 -5.22 -1.01 0.98
N LEU A 18 -6.20 -1.73 0.45
CA LEU A 18 -6.05 -2.49 -0.80
C LEU A 18 -6.08 -1.58 -2.05
N LEU A 19 -6.54 -0.33 -1.94
CA LEU A 19 -6.61 0.57 -3.10
C LEU A 19 -5.25 0.81 -3.77
N PRO A 20 -4.16 1.13 -3.03
CA PRO A 20 -2.83 1.20 -3.63
C PRO A 20 -2.44 -0.13 -4.29
N SER A 21 -2.78 -1.27 -3.68
CA SER A 21 -2.50 -2.60 -4.24
C SER A 21 -3.16 -2.77 -5.61
N TRP A 22 -4.45 -2.47 -5.74
CA TRP A 22 -5.15 -2.57 -7.01
C TRP A 22 -4.68 -1.55 -8.02
N ASN A 23 -4.37 -0.32 -7.60
CA ASN A 23 -3.85 0.71 -8.49
C ASN A 23 -2.57 0.23 -9.20
N PHE A 24 -1.55 -0.22 -8.46
CA PHE A 24 -0.27 -0.59 -9.08
C PHE A 24 -0.35 -1.89 -9.89
N LEU A 25 -1.24 -2.82 -9.53
CA LEU A 25 -1.57 -3.97 -10.37
C LEU A 25 -2.18 -3.52 -11.71
N LEU A 26 -3.21 -2.66 -11.67
CA LEU A 26 -3.89 -2.18 -12.86
C LEU A 26 -2.96 -1.32 -13.74
N ILE A 27 -2.15 -0.45 -13.13
CA ILE A 27 -1.14 0.35 -13.83
C ILE A 27 -0.11 -0.54 -14.52
N GLY A 28 0.39 -1.58 -13.85
CA GLY A 28 1.30 -2.55 -14.46
C GLY A 28 0.67 -3.23 -15.68
N SER A 29 -0.59 -3.66 -15.56
CA SER A 29 -1.33 -4.27 -16.66
C SER A 29 -1.58 -3.30 -17.83
N TYR A 30 -1.83 -2.02 -17.53
CA TYR A 30 -2.06 -0.99 -18.55
C TYR A 30 -0.79 -0.72 -19.34
N LEU A 31 0.35 -0.54 -18.65
CA LEU A 31 1.62 -0.26 -19.30
C LEU A 31 2.13 -1.45 -20.13
N ALA A 32 1.80 -2.68 -19.72
CA ALA A 32 2.08 -3.88 -20.51
C ALA A 32 1.22 -3.96 -21.78
N ARG A 33 -0.08 -3.65 -21.67
CA ARG A 33 -1.05 -3.83 -22.76
C ARG A 33 -1.18 -2.62 -23.68
N GLY A 34 -0.83 -1.42 -23.22
CA GLY A 34 -1.01 -0.15 -23.92
C GLY A 34 -2.46 0.34 -24.00
N LYS A 35 -3.41 -0.35 -23.36
CA LYS A 35 -4.83 0.06 -23.31
C LYS A 35 -5.52 -0.41 -22.04
N GLY A 36 -6.52 0.35 -21.63
CA GLY A 36 -7.38 0.05 -20.50
C GLY A 36 -8.41 -1.06 -20.79
N GLY A 37 -9.29 -1.26 -19.80
CA GLY A 37 -10.40 -2.21 -19.89
C GLY A 37 -10.12 -3.55 -19.20
N PHE A 38 -11.14 -4.05 -18.50
CA PHE A 38 -11.07 -5.30 -17.75
C PHE A 38 -11.07 -6.51 -18.68
N THR A 39 -10.15 -7.44 -18.44
CA THR A 39 -10.20 -8.80 -18.98
C THR A 39 -10.48 -9.79 -17.86
N PHE A 40 -10.77 -11.04 -18.22
CA PHE A 40 -10.94 -12.10 -17.25
C PHE A 40 -9.68 -12.30 -16.39
N GLU A 41 -8.50 -12.21 -17.01
CA GLU A 41 -7.20 -12.31 -16.35
C GLU A 41 -7.01 -11.20 -15.32
N ILE A 42 -7.33 -9.95 -15.67
CA ILE A 42 -7.23 -8.81 -14.74
C ILE A 42 -8.19 -9.00 -13.56
N PHE A 43 -9.42 -9.47 -13.82
CA PHE A 43 -10.39 -9.73 -12.76
C PHE A 43 -9.90 -10.81 -11.78
N ILE A 44 -9.41 -11.95 -12.30
CA ILE A 44 -8.81 -13.01 -11.47
C ILE A 44 -7.56 -12.51 -10.76
N GLY A 45 -6.72 -11.71 -11.42
CA GLY A 45 -5.52 -11.11 -10.84
C GLY A 45 -5.83 -10.20 -9.64
N LEU A 46 -6.90 -9.40 -9.72
CA LEU A 46 -7.37 -8.60 -8.58
C LEU A 46 -7.84 -9.47 -7.42
N ILE A 47 -8.50 -10.60 -7.68
CA ILE A 47 -8.89 -11.55 -6.63
C ILE A 47 -7.65 -12.15 -5.98
N ILE A 48 -6.71 -12.68 -6.79
CA ILE A 48 -5.45 -13.26 -6.30
C ILE A 48 -4.71 -12.24 -5.42
N TYR A 49 -4.52 -11.02 -5.92
CA TYR A 49 -3.72 -10.03 -5.20
C TYR A 49 -4.46 -9.44 -3.98
N THR A 50 -5.79 -9.43 -4.00
CA THR A 50 -6.61 -9.15 -2.79
C THR A 50 -6.36 -10.21 -1.73
N CYS A 51 -6.30 -11.49 -2.10
CA CYS A 51 -6.01 -12.56 -1.16
C CYS A 51 -4.58 -12.48 -0.62
N VAL A 52 -3.58 -12.21 -1.47
CA VAL A 52 -2.19 -11.99 -1.04
C VAL A 52 -2.09 -10.86 -0.03
N MET A 53 -2.53 -9.66 -0.42
CA MET A 53 -2.38 -8.47 0.40
C MET A 53 -3.30 -8.49 1.62
N GLY A 54 -4.49 -9.06 1.50
CA GLY A 54 -5.40 -9.30 2.63
C GLY A 54 -4.74 -10.17 3.70
N GLY A 55 -4.12 -11.29 3.31
CA GLY A 55 -3.34 -12.11 4.24
C GLY A 55 -2.13 -11.38 4.83
N VAL A 56 -1.41 -10.57 4.04
CA VAL A 56 -0.30 -9.74 4.54
C VAL A 56 -0.77 -8.72 5.58
N TYR A 57 -1.91 -8.07 5.37
CA TYR A 57 -2.48 -7.13 6.31
C TYR A 57 -3.06 -7.82 7.55
N ILE A 58 -3.60 -9.02 7.42
CA ILE A 58 -4.00 -9.84 8.57
C ILE A 58 -2.77 -10.19 9.40
N LEU A 59 -1.69 -10.70 8.80
CA LEU A 59 -0.45 -10.99 9.52
C LEU A 59 0.07 -9.77 10.25
N ASN A 60 0.11 -8.63 9.56
CA ASN A 60 0.54 -7.36 10.15
C ASN A 60 -0.27 -7.01 11.40
N GLN A 61 -1.61 -7.09 11.32
CA GLN A 61 -2.49 -6.85 12.48
C GLN A 61 -2.30 -7.87 13.61
N ILE A 62 -2.09 -9.15 13.29
CA ILE A 62 -1.84 -10.18 14.31
C ILE A 62 -0.56 -9.87 15.09
N MET A 63 0.49 -9.41 14.41
CA MET A 63 1.75 -9.04 15.05
C MET A 63 1.63 -7.76 15.88
N ASP A 64 0.76 -6.85 15.48
CA ASP A 64 0.61 -5.53 16.10
C ASP A 64 -0.52 -5.42 17.12
N VAL A 65 -1.25 -6.51 17.43
CA VAL A 65 -2.42 -6.49 18.35
C VAL A 65 -2.17 -5.70 19.64
N LYS A 66 -1.01 -5.88 20.29
CA LYS A 66 -0.70 -5.17 21.55
C LYS A 66 -0.55 -3.65 21.32
N THR A 67 0.18 -3.27 20.29
CA THR A 67 0.43 -1.87 19.92
C THR A 67 -0.85 -1.18 19.43
N ASP A 68 -1.68 -1.89 18.68
CA ASP A 68 -2.96 -1.42 18.17
C ASP A 68 -3.99 -1.20 19.29
N GLN A 69 -4.01 -2.08 20.30
CA GLN A 69 -4.82 -1.92 21.52
C GLN A 69 -4.47 -0.63 22.28
N ILE A 70 -3.17 -0.35 22.46
CA ILE A 70 -2.69 0.86 23.16
C ILE A 70 -3.09 2.12 22.38
N ASN A 71 -2.91 2.09 21.05
CA ASN A 71 -3.18 3.24 20.18
C ASN A 71 -4.66 3.41 19.79
N LYS A 72 -5.55 2.52 20.26
CA LYS A 72 -6.97 2.46 19.87
C LYS A 72 -7.14 2.48 18.34
N LYS A 73 -6.22 1.85 17.61
CA LYS A 73 -6.25 1.68 16.16
C LYS A 73 -6.87 0.31 15.86
N LEU A 74 -7.85 0.29 14.94
CA LEU A 74 -8.47 -0.92 14.35
C LEU A 74 -9.18 -1.86 15.35
N PHE A 75 -10.51 -1.94 15.21
CA PHE A 75 -11.41 -2.53 16.22
C PHE A 75 -11.47 -4.08 16.19
N LEU A 76 -11.20 -4.71 15.04
CA LEU A 76 -11.59 -6.11 14.84
C LEU A 76 -10.74 -7.12 15.61
N LEU A 77 -9.43 -7.05 15.46
CA LEU A 77 -8.50 -7.92 16.18
C LEU A 77 -8.15 -7.36 17.57
N ALA A 78 -7.94 -6.05 17.68
CA ALA A 78 -7.53 -5.41 18.92
C ALA A 78 -8.61 -5.52 20.02
N GLU A 79 -9.89 -5.38 19.66
CA GLU A 79 -11.02 -5.49 20.62
C GLU A 79 -11.62 -6.91 20.69
N GLY A 80 -11.02 -7.87 19.97
CA GLY A 80 -11.41 -9.28 20.04
C GLY A 80 -12.72 -9.63 19.33
N ALA A 81 -13.21 -8.81 18.41
CA ALA A 81 -14.35 -9.15 17.56
C ALA A 81 -14.03 -10.35 16.64
N VAL A 82 -12.77 -10.46 16.20
CA VAL A 82 -12.22 -11.64 15.53
C VAL A 82 -11.11 -12.25 16.38
N SER A 83 -11.15 -13.56 16.62
CA SER A 83 -10.11 -14.24 17.38
C SER A 83 -8.81 -14.35 16.58
N ARG A 84 -7.64 -14.35 17.26
CA ARG A 84 -6.34 -14.56 16.60
C ARG A 84 -6.28 -15.86 15.82
N LYS A 85 -6.86 -16.94 16.35
CA LYS A 85 -6.94 -18.25 15.67
C LYS A 85 -7.71 -18.13 14.35
N SER A 86 -8.87 -17.45 14.38
CA SER A 86 -9.68 -17.23 13.17
C SER A 86 -8.95 -16.37 12.13
N ALA A 87 -8.24 -15.33 12.56
CA ALA A 87 -7.45 -14.49 11.67
C ALA A 87 -6.30 -15.27 11.01
N TYR A 88 -5.59 -16.14 11.75
CA TYR A 88 -4.59 -17.03 11.15
C TYR A 88 -5.20 -17.99 10.13
N ILE A 89 -6.36 -18.58 10.42
CA ILE A 89 -7.07 -19.48 9.50
C ILE A 89 -7.44 -18.74 8.22
N GLU A 90 -8.03 -17.54 8.34
CA GLU A 90 -8.38 -16.71 7.19
C GLU A 90 -7.13 -16.36 6.35
N MET A 91 -6.05 -15.91 6.99
CA MET A 91 -4.78 -15.62 6.32
C MET A 91 -4.27 -16.81 5.51
N VAL A 92 -4.25 -18.02 6.11
CA VAL A 92 -3.80 -19.24 5.43
C VAL A 92 -4.71 -19.59 4.26
N ILE A 93 -6.03 -19.52 4.43
CA ILE A 93 -6.98 -19.78 3.34
C ILE A 93 -6.76 -18.81 2.18
N LEU A 94 -6.57 -17.52 2.45
CA LEU A 94 -6.32 -16.51 1.43
C LEU A 94 -5.03 -16.78 0.67
N TRP A 95 -3.93 -17.08 1.37
CA TRP A 95 -2.65 -17.35 0.73
C TRP A 95 -2.66 -18.67 -0.05
N CYS A 96 -3.23 -19.75 0.49
CA CYS A 96 -3.41 -21.00 -0.24
C CYS A 96 -4.27 -20.80 -1.49
N GLY A 97 -5.37 -20.05 -1.39
CA GLY A 97 -6.22 -19.69 -2.52
C GLY A 97 -5.47 -18.88 -3.58
N ALA A 98 -4.71 -17.87 -3.17
CA ALA A 98 -3.90 -17.06 -4.08
C ALA A 98 -2.82 -17.89 -4.81
N VAL A 99 -2.14 -18.77 -4.08
CA VAL A 99 -1.12 -19.67 -4.64
C VAL A 99 -1.75 -20.69 -5.60
N PHE A 100 -2.89 -21.27 -5.25
CA PHE A 100 -3.58 -22.21 -6.13
C PHE A 100 -4.07 -21.54 -7.43
N LEU A 101 -4.70 -20.36 -7.31
CA LEU A 101 -5.19 -19.63 -8.47
C LEU A 101 -4.05 -19.09 -9.36
N SER A 102 -2.88 -18.78 -8.79
CA SER A 102 -1.74 -18.28 -9.57
C SER A 102 -1.10 -19.33 -10.47
N LEU A 103 -1.30 -20.63 -10.19
CA LEU A 103 -0.85 -21.75 -11.05
C LEU A 103 -1.49 -21.72 -12.45
N ARG A 104 -2.60 -21.01 -12.63
CA ARG A 104 -3.24 -20.81 -13.94
C ARG A 104 -2.42 -19.91 -14.88
N PHE A 105 -1.53 -19.08 -14.34
CA PHE A 105 -0.73 -18.10 -15.07
C PHE A 105 0.69 -18.60 -15.30
N GLY A 106 1.52 -17.79 -15.96
CA GLY A 106 2.91 -18.15 -16.24
C GLY A 106 3.76 -18.36 -14.98
N PHE A 107 4.82 -19.17 -15.09
CA PHE A 107 5.71 -19.48 -13.96
C PHE A 107 6.25 -18.23 -13.26
N LEU A 108 6.64 -17.19 -14.02
CA LEU A 108 7.11 -15.94 -13.42
C LEU A 108 6.02 -15.23 -12.62
N PHE A 109 4.77 -15.21 -13.08
CA PHE A 109 3.65 -14.66 -12.30
C PHE A 109 3.53 -15.37 -10.95
N PHE A 110 3.55 -16.71 -10.96
CA PHE A 110 3.54 -17.52 -9.75
C PHE A 110 4.69 -17.14 -8.79
N ILE A 111 5.91 -17.00 -9.30
CA ILE A 111 7.07 -16.58 -8.49
C ILE A 111 6.86 -15.21 -7.87
N PHE A 112 6.33 -14.22 -8.59
CA PHE A 112 6.04 -12.90 -8.04
C PHE A 112 4.95 -12.92 -6.96
N ILE A 113 3.96 -13.82 -7.06
CA ILE A 113 2.98 -14.06 -5.98
C ILE A 113 3.67 -14.59 -4.73
N ILE A 114 4.56 -15.58 -4.86
CA ILE A 114 5.35 -16.11 -3.73
C ILE A 114 6.24 -15.03 -3.12
N ILE A 115 6.94 -14.23 -3.94
CA ILE A 115 7.76 -13.11 -3.48
C ILE A 115 6.92 -12.10 -2.70
N SER A 116 5.71 -11.77 -3.16
CA SER A 116 4.83 -10.83 -2.46
C SER A 116 4.42 -11.33 -1.07
N ILE A 117 4.04 -12.62 -0.96
CA ILE A 117 3.73 -13.25 0.33
C ILE A 117 4.96 -13.25 1.24
N LEU A 118 6.12 -13.70 0.74
CA LEU A 118 7.36 -13.74 1.50
C LEU A 118 7.77 -12.36 1.99
N LEU A 119 7.69 -11.33 1.14
CA LEU A 119 8.00 -9.96 1.52
C LEU A 119 7.06 -9.47 2.64
N GLY A 120 5.76 -9.78 2.56
CA GLY A 120 4.81 -9.45 3.61
C GLY A 120 5.08 -10.16 4.94
N VAL A 121 5.51 -11.42 4.89
CA VAL A 121 5.97 -12.18 6.07
C VAL A 121 7.21 -11.53 6.68
N LEU A 122 8.26 -11.32 5.89
CA LEU A 122 9.52 -10.71 6.33
C LEU A 122 9.31 -9.28 6.86
N TYR A 123 8.34 -8.56 6.31
CA TYR A 123 7.99 -7.21 6.75
C TYR A 123 7.48 -7.17 8.19
N SER A 124 6.66 -8.13 8.59
CA SER A 124 5.95 -8.10 9.88
C SER A 124 6.51 -9.04 10.95
N LEU A 125 7.11 -10.17 10.56
CA LEU A 125 7.46 -11.26 11.49
C LEU A 125 8.91 -11.15 12.02
N PRO A 126 9.14 -11.23 13.36
CA PRO A 126 10.47 -11.38 13.94
C PRO A 126 11.15 -12.69 13.51
N PRO A 127 12.50 -12.75 13.45
CA PRO A 127 13.45 -11.68 13.79
C PRO A 127 13.70 -10.69 12.64
N VAL A 128 13.11 -10.90 11.46
CA VAL A 128 13.40 -10.07 10.28
C VAL A 128 12.71 -8.71 10.37
N LYS A 129 11.39 -8.67 10.58
CA LYS A 129 10.56 -7.49 10.86
C LYS A 129 11.05 -6.21 10.14
N LEU A 130 11.06 -6.23 8.80
CA LEU A 130 11.62 -5.12 8.01
C LEU A 130 10.99 -3.77 8.31
N LYS A 131 9.70 -3.75 8.69
CA LYS A 131 8.97 -2.51 9.03
C LYS A 131 9.60 -1.70 10.17
N GLY A 132 10.36 -2.35 11.06
CA GLY A 132 11.03 -1.72 12.20
C GLY A 132 12.51 -1.43 11.96
N LYS A 133 13.00 -1.59 10.72
CA LYS A 133 14.42 -1.45 10.37
C LYS A 133 14.65 -0.25 9.44
N PRO A 134 15.70 0.56 9.69
CA PRO A 134 15.95 1.75 8.88
C PRO A 134 16.23 1.40 7.43
N LEU A 135 15.69 2.18 6.51
CA LEU A 135 15.77 2.03 5.05
C LEU A 135 15.08 0.77 4.50
N LEU A 136 15.11 -0.35 5.23
CA LEU A 136 14.47 -1.60 4.86
C LEU A 136 12.94 -1.51 4.89
N ASP A 137 12.38 -0.73 5.82
CA ASP A 137 10.95 -0.39 5.84
C ASP A 137 10.51 0.27 4.52
N THR A 138 11.29 1.24 4.06
CA THR A 138 11.06 2.00 2.83
C THR A 138 11.28 1.14 1.59
N LEU A 139 12.40 0.41 1.54
CA LEU A 139 12.72 -0.49 0.43
C LEU A 139 11.68 -1.60 0.29
N ALA A 140 11.20 -2.18 1.39
CA ALA A 140 10.16 -3.21 1.35
C ALA A 140 8.86 -2.68 0.73
N ASN A 141 8.46 -1.44 1.05
CA ASN A 141 7.26 -0.84 0.46
C ASN A 141 7.49 -0.40 -1.00
N GLY A 142 8.62 0.23 -1.30
CA GLY A 142 8.99 0.63 -2.65
C GLY A 142 9.08 -0.56 -3.61
N ILE A 143 9.77 -1.64 -3.20
CA ILE A 143 9.89 -2.87 -3.99
C ILE A 143 8.55 -3.62 -4.02
N GLY A 144 7.87 -3.75 -2.89
CA GLY A 144 6.62 -4.52 -2.80
C GLY A 144 5.52 -3.96 -3.69
N TYR A 145 5.24 -2.65 -3.60
CA TYR A 145 4.20 -2.03 -4.43
C TYR A 145 4.73 -1.55 -5.78
N GLY A 146 5.91 -0.94 -5.82
CA GLY A 146 6.44 -0.34 -7.03
C GLY A 146 6.92 -1.37 -8.04
N MET A 147 7.54 -2.47 -7.59
CA MET A 147 8.10 -3.50 -8.46
C MET A 147 7.25 -4.78 -8.48
N VAL A 148 7.05 -5.42 -7.33
CA VAL A 148 6.44 -6.76 -7.26
C VAL A 148 4.98 -6.70 -7.70
N ASN A 149 4.19 -5.81 -7.11
CA ASN A 149 2.78 -5.64 -7.46
C ASN A 149 2.59 -5.17 -8.92
N PHE A 150 3.42 -4.22 -9.36
CA PHE A 150 3.44 -3.77 -10.75
C PHE A 150 3.71 -4.93 -11.71
N ALA A 151 4.72 -5.76 -11.41
CA ALA A 151 5.10 -6.91 -12.23
C ALA A 151 4.00 -7.97 -12.25
N VAL A 152 3.31 -8.21 -11.13
CA VAL A 152 2.11 -9.06 -11.10
C VAL A 152 1.07 -8.53 -12.10
N GLY A 153 0.80 -7.24 -12.10
CA GLY A 153 -0.09 -6.58 -13.07
C GLY A 153 0.33 -6.78 -14.52
N TRP A 154 1.61 -6.58 -14.82
CA TRP A 154 2.18 -6.78 -16.15
C TRP A 154 2.02 -8.22 -16.64
N LEU A 155 2.43 -9.18 -15.80
CA LEU A 155 2.48 -10.60 -16.12
C LEU A 155 1.11 -11.27 -16.24
N LEU A 156 0.03 -10.59 -15.85
CA LEU A 156 -1.35 -11.06 -16.11
C LEU A 156 -1.72 -11.03 -17.59
N VAL A 157 -1.17 -10.06 -18.34
CA VAL A 157 -1.63 -9.72 -19.68
C VAL A 157 -0.54 -9.80 -20.73
N GLN A 158 0.73 -9.81 -20.32
CA GLN A 158 1.87 -10.00 -21.20
C GLN A 158 2.89 -10.96 -20.60
N PRO A 159 3.65 -11.69 -21.43
CA PRO A 159 4.85 -12.39 -20.97
C PRO A 159 5.88 -11.43 -20.36
N PHE A 160 6.87 -12.02 -19.71
CA PHE A 160 8.01 -11.26 -19.21
C PHE A 160 8.75 -10.56 -20.36
N ASP A 161 9.00 -9.27 -20.16
CA ASP A 161 9.80 -8.42 -21.02
C ASP A 161 10.82 -7.69 -20.13
N PRO A 162 12.14 -7.76 -20.40
CA PRO A 162 13.13 -6.98 -19.66
C PRO A 162 12.81 -5.47 -19.56
N ALA A 163 12.08 -4.90 -20.52
CA ALA A 163 11.61 -3.51 -20.47
C ALA A 163 10.75 -3.21 -19.23
N MET A 164 10.08 -4.23 -18.66
CA MET A 164 9.33 -4.13 -17.40
C MET A 164 10.21 -3.58 -16.26
N PHE A 165 11.50 -3.95 -16.20
CA PHE A 165 12.41 -3.49 -15.17
C PHE A 165 12.62 -1.97 -15.20
N HIS A 166 12.69 -1.38 -16.37
CA HIS A 166 12.80 0.07 -16.51
C HIS A 166 11.48 0.77 -16.20
N ARG A 167 10.34 0.15 -16.53
CA ARG A 167 9.00 0.72 -16.36
C ARG A 167 8.57 0.87 -14.91
N PHE A 168 9.00 0.00 -14.01
CA PHE A 168 8.62 0.12 -12.60
C PHE A 168 9.46 1.13 -11.80
N ILE A 169 10.65 1.54 -12.29
CA ILE A 169 11.57 2.44 -11.57
C ILE A 169 10.89 3.70 -11.02
N PRO A 170 10.13 4.48 -11.83
CA PRO A 170 9.47 5.68 -11.31
C PRO A 170 8.48 5.37 -10.18
N TYR A 171 7.83 4.21 -10.20
CA TYR A 171 6.89 3.77 -9.16
C TYR A 171 7.61 3.38 -7.86
N VAL A 172 8.71 2.61 -7.95
CA VAL A 172 9.53 2.27 -6.77
C VAL A 172 10.01 3.54 -6.08
N LEU A 173 10.51 4.52 -6.84
CA LEU A 173 10.98 5.80 -6.32
C LEU A 173 9.85 6.64 -5.72
N SER A 174 8.72 6.77 -6.43
CA SER A 174 7.56 7.55 -5.97
C SER A 174 6.96 6.97 -4.69
N ILE A 175 6.78 5.66 -4.62
CA ILE A 175 6.21 4.99 -3.45
C ILE A 175 7.16 5.07 -2.26
N SER A 176 8.46 4.90 -2.49
CA SER A 176 9.48 5.07 -1.42
C SER A 176 9.44 6.49 -0.85
N ALA A 177 9.35 7.51 -1.71
CA ALA A 177 9.24 8.90 -1.28
C ALA A 177 7.97 9.16 -0.44
N VAL A 178 6.83 8.65 -0.90
CA VAL A 178 5.54 8.75 -0.21
C VAL A 178 5.59 8.04 1.14
N PHE A 179 6.16 6.84 1.20
CA PHE A 179 6.29 6.04 2.42
C PHE A 179 7.20 6.70 3.46
N ILE A 180 8.31 7.32 3.06
CA ILE A 180 9.13 8.08 4.03
C ILE A 180 8.29 9.18 4.70
N ASN A 181 7.47 9.91 3.95
CA ASN A 181 6.61 10.93 4.53
C ASN A 181 5.52 10.36 5.46
N THR A 182 5.06 9.11 5.27
CA THR A 182 4.19 8.45 6.26
C THR A 182 4.94 8.19 7.56
N THR A 183 6.17 7.67 7.49
CA THR A 183 7.00 7.43 8.69
C THR A 183 7.35 8.71 9.46
N ILE A 184 7.43 9.87 8.78
CA ILE A 184 7.63 11.17 9.48
C ILE A 184 6.40 11.55 10.31
N VAL A 185 5.18 11.24 9.86
CA VAL A 185 3.95 11.49 10.62
C VAL A 185 3.85 10.55 11.83
N ASP A 186 4.30 9.32 11.66
CA ASP A 186 4.23 8.27 12.68
C ASP A 186 5.45 8.28 13.63
N LEU A 187 6.44 9.15 13.42
CA LEU A 187 7.71 9.23 14.15
C LEU A 187 7.59 9.03 15.67
N LYS A 188 6.68 9.75 16.34
CA LYS A 188 6.50 9.63 17.79
C LYS A 188 5.98 8.25 18.20
N GLY A 189 4.99 7.73 17.48
CA GLY A 189 4.42 6.42 17.74
C GLY A 189 5.43 5.29 17.47
N ASP A 190 6.23 5.42 16.42
CA ASP A 190 7.30 4.47 16.09
C ASP A 190 8.39 4.44 17.19
N GLN A 191 8.78 5.62 17.71
CA GLN A 191 9.72 5.73 18.82
C GLN A 191 9.19 5.08 20.10
N GLU A 192 7.93 5.35 20.46
CA GLU A 192 7.28 4.76 21.65
C GLU A 192 7.12 3.24 21.51
N ALA A 193 6.92 2.73 20.30
CA ALA A 193 6.87 1.31 20.00
C ALA A 193 8.25 0.63 19.91
N GLY A 194 9.35 1.38 20.03
CA GLY A 194 10.72 0.88 19.92
C GLY A 194 11.11 0.47 18.50
N GLU A 195 10.44 0.99 17.48
CA GLU A 195 10.74 0.73 16.08
C GLU A 195 11.80 1.73 15.57
N SER A 196 12.77 1.23 14.79
CA SER A 196 13.78 2.07 14.15
C SER A 196 13.42 2.29 12.68
N THR A 197 12.31 2.98 12.42
CA THR A 197 11.89 3.31 11.05
C THR A 197 12.85 4.32 10.41
N THR A 198 12.77 4.50 9.09
CA THR A 198 13.64 5.43 8.35
C THR A 198 13.60 6.85 8.93
N ALA A 199 12.41 7.35 9.28
CA ALA A 199 12.28 8.68 9.89
C ALA A 199 12.84 8.73 11.31
N VAL A 200 12.72 7.66 12.11
CA VAL A 200 13.30 7.58 13.46
C VAL A 200 14.83 7.62 13.39
N PHE A 201 15.42 6.85 12.47
CA PHE A 201 16.87 6.76 12.30
C PHE A 201 17.49 8.04 11.72
N LEU A 202 16.93 8.57 10.63
CA LEU A 202 17.47 9.76 9.96
C LEU A 202 17.10 11.07 10.69
N GLY A 203 16.01 11.05 11.45
CA GLY A 203 15.32 12.23 11.92
C GLY A 203 14.54 12.95 10.82
N PRO A 204 13.63 13.88 11.18
CA PRO A 204 12.69 14.48 10.23
C PRO A 204 13.33 15.21 9.06
N ARG A 205 14.43 15.94 9.29
CA ARG A 205 15.06 16.77 8.24
C ARG A 205 15.64 15.91 7.12
N ALA A 206 16.48 14.94 7.48
CA ALA A 206 17.10 14.05 6.52
C ALA A 206 16.07 13.14 5.85
N ALA A 207 15.01 12.74 6.57
CA ALA A 207 13.89 12.01 5.98
C ALA A 207 13.15 12.83 4.90
N TYR A 208 12.84 14.11 5.16
CA TYR A 208 12.23 14.98 4.13
C TYR A 208 13.15 15.19 2.92
N ILE A 209 14.45 15.39 3.14
CA ILE A 209 15.44 15.53 2.07
C ILE A 209 15.44 14.26 1.22
N LEU A 210 15.59 13.09 1.84
CA LEU A 210 15.59 11.81 1.14
C LEU A 210 14.29 11.59 0.36
N SER A 211 13.13 11.82 0.97
CA SER A 211 11.83 11.68 0.27
C SER A 211 11.73 12.61 -0.93
N THR A 212 12.26 13.83 -0.84
CA THR A 212 12.19 14.82 -1.92
C THR A 212 13.13 14.44 -3.05
N ILE A 213 14.35 13.98 -2.74
CA ILE A 213 15.30 13.46 -3.73
C ILE A 213 14.69 12.28 -4.49
N LEU A 214 14.12 11.30 -3.77
CA LEU A 214 13.49 10.14 -4.40
C LEU A 214 12.32 10.55 -5.32
N LEU A 215 11.50 11.52 -4.91
CA LEU A 215 10.41 12.03 -5.74
C LEU A 215 10.92 12.80 -6.97
N CYS A 216 11.97 13.61 -6.83
CA CYS A 216 12.66 14.25 -7.97
C CYS A 216 13.16 13.19 -8.96
N CYS A 217 13.82 12.14 -8.46
CA CYS A 217 14.27 11.03 -9.30
C CYS A 217 13.10 10.32 -9.98
N ALA A 218 11.97 10.14 -9.28
CA ALA A 218 10.76 9.56 -9.87
C ALA A 218 10.22 10.41 -11.03
N VAL A 219 10.17 11.74 -10.86
CA VAL A 219 9.78 12.68 -11.93
C VAL A 219 10.72 12.58 -13.11
N ILE A 220 12.05 12.62 -12.88
CA ILE A 220 13.04 12.51 -13.95
C ILE A 220 12.90 11.18 -14.71
N ALA A 221 12.73 10.06 -13.98
CA ALA A 221 12.54 8.75 -14.58
C ALA A 221 11.23 8.70 -15.40
N ALA A 222 10.13 9.22 -14.87
CA ALA A 222 8.84 9.25 -15.56
C ALA A 222 8.89 10.12 -16.84
N VAL A 223 9.59 11.26 -16.82
CA VAL A 223 9.82 12.08 -18.02
C VAL A 223 10.61 11.30 -19.07
N LYS A 224 11.74 10.68 -18.69
CA LYS A 224 12.58 9.91 -19.62
C LYS A 224 11.82 8.74 -20.26
N LEU A 225 10.95 8.09 -19.49
CA LEU A 225 10.14 6.95 -19.94
C LEU A 225 8.83 7.36 -20.63
N LYS A 226 8.55 8.66 -20.72
CA LYS A 226 7.28 9.22 -21.23
C LYS A 226 6.07 8.57 -20.54
N ASP A 227 6.14 8.44 -19.22
CA ASP A 227 5.10 7.81 -18.40
C ASP A 227 4.25 8.88 -17.69
N PRO A 228 3.13 9.32 -18.30
CA PRO A 228 2.25 10.30 -17.67
C PRO A 228 1.56 9.77 -16.41
N ILE A 229 1.41 8.45 -16.26
CA ILE A 229 0.70 7.82 -15.15
C ILE A 229 1.45 8.04 -13.84
N CYS A 230 2.78 7.92 -13.86
CA CYS A 230 3.62 8.28 -12.71
C CYS A 230 3.98 9.76 -12.67
N LEU A 231 4.17 10.40 -13.83
CA LEU A 231 4.61 11.79 -13.91
C LEU A 231 3.60 12.74 -13.26
N ILE A 232 2.30 12.60 -13.56
CA ILE A 232 1.27 13.51 -13.06
C ILE A 232 1.22 13.49 -11.52
N PRO A 233 1.04 12.35 -10.83
CA PRO A 233 1.02 12.32 -9.36
C PRO A 233 2.32 12.82 -8.73
N ALA A 234 3.47 12.43 -9.29
CA ALA A 234 4.76 12.79 -8.73
C ALA A 234 5.06 14.28 -8.90
N ALA A 235 4.87 14.84 -10.10
CA ALA A 235 5.13 16.24 -10.39
C ALA A 235 4.15 17.18 -9.67
N SER A 236 2.86 16.82 -9.59
CA SER A 236 1.88 17.62 -8.84
C SER A 236 2.15 17.66 -7.34
N SER A 237 2.76 16.60 -6.80
CA SER A 237 3.09 16.52 -5.36
C SER A 237 4.44 17.15 -5.03
N LEU A 238 5.34 17.28 -6.01
CA LEU A 238 6.71 17.72 -5.81
C LEU A 238 6.84 19.11 -5.14
N PRO A 239 6.06 20.16 -5.50
CA PRO A 239 6.12 21.45 -4.81
C PRO A 239 5.87 21.34 -3.31
N LEU A 240 4.95 20.45 -2.90
CA LEU A 240 4.63 20.23 -1.50
C LEU A 240 5.77 19.50 -0.77
N PHE A 241 6.43 18.54 -1.41
CA PHE A 241 7.63 17.88 -0.86
C PHE A 241 8.77 18.89 -0.67
N ILE A 242 9.05 19.72 -1.69
CA ILE A 242 10.07 20.77 -1.62
C ILE A 242 9.74 21.76 -0.49
N TYR A 243 8.48 22.21 -0.40
CA TYR A 243 8.04 23.09 0.68
C TYR A 243 8.29 22.47 2.06
N LEU A 244 7.90 21.21 2.27
CA LEU A 244 8.09 20.51 3.54
C LEU A 244 9.57 20.31 3.89
N MET A 245 10.39 19.98 2.90
CA MET A 245 11.85 19.88 3.05
C MET A 245 12.46 21.20 3.49
N VAL A 246 12.18 22.29 2.77
CA VAL A 246 12.68 23.64 3.08
C VAL A 246 12.17 24.08 4.45
N HIS A 247 10.88 23.88 4.73
CA HIS A 247 10.28 24.22 6.02
C HIS A 247 10.96 23.47 7.17
N SER A 248 11.13 22.16 7.05
CA SER A 248 11.77 21.34 8.08
C SER A 248 13.23 21.73 8.31
N PHE A 249 13.93 22.13 7.23
CA PHE A 249 15.32 22.58 7.29
C PHE A 249 15.46 23.86 8.14
N PHE A 250 14.64 24.88 7.88
CA PHE A 250 14.74 26.17 8.57
C PHE A 250 14.03 26.22 9.92
N ARG A 251 12.82 25.64 10.01
CA ARG A 251 11.96 25.76 11.20
C ARG A 251 12.11 24.62 12.18
N LYS A 252 12.73 23.50 11.78
CA LYS A 252 12.94 22.31 12.62
C LYS A 252 11.63 21.71 13.17
N GLU A 253 10.51 21.97 12.49
CA GLU A 253 9.17 21.55 12.90
C GLU A 253 8.49 20.68 11.83
N ILE A 254 7.64 19.75 12.29
CA ILE A 254 6.83 18.87 11.43
C ILE A 254 5.44 19.47 11.25
N LYS A 255 5.13 19.93 10.03
CA LYS A 255 3.78 20.36 9.66
C LYS A 255 2.89 19.17 9.31
N ARG A 256 2.46 18.46 10.35
CA ARG A 256 1.74 17.18 10.24
C ARG A 256 0.62 17.16 9.19
N ARG A 257 -0.26 18.17 9.14
CA ARG A 257 -1.35 18.25 8.13
C ARG A 257 -0.82 18.29 6.69
N LEU A 258 0.23 19.05 6.43
CA LEU A 258 0.83 19.16 5.10
C LEU A 258 1.64 17.92 4.74
N THR A 259 2.30 17.29 5.72
CA THR A 259 2.95 15.98 5.55
C THR A 259 1.94 14.91 5.17
N ILE A 260 0.76 14.92 5.78
CA ILE A 260 -0.33 14.00 5.40
C ILE A 260 -0.81 14.27 3.98
N ALA A 261 -0.97 15.54 3.62
CA ALA A 261 -1.35 15.90 2.26
C ALA A 261 -0.31 15.44 1.23
N SER A 262 0.99 15.45 1.56
CA SER A 262 2.05 15.07 0.63
C SER A 262 2.00 13.60 0.19
N PHE A 263 1.58 12.68 1.06
CA PHE A 263 1.40 11.28 0.67
C PHE A 263 -0.03 10.93 0.22
N ARG A 264 -1.06 11.68 0.67
CA ARG A 264 -2.45 11.45 0.24
C ARG A 264 -2.73 11.93 -1.17
N LEU A 265 -2.20 13.10 -1.56
CA LEU A 265 -2.39 13.69 -2.88
C LEU A 265 -1.94 12.75 -4.02
N PRO A 266 -0.70 12.22 -4.03
CA PRO A 266 -0.27 11.34 -5.11
C PRO A 266 -1.08 10.03 -5.12
N GLY A 267 -1.41 9.46 -3.95
CA GLY A 267 -2.26 8.26 -3.86
C GLY A 267 -3.67 8.46 -4.44
N LEU A 268 -4.27 9.63 -4.20
CA LEU A 268 -5.55 10.00 -4.80
C LEU A 268 -5.42 10.15 -6.32
N LEU A 269 -4.39 10.86 -6.79
CA LEU A 269 -4.15 11.05 -8.23
C LEU A 269 -3.92 9.71 -8.95
N PHE A 270 -3.13 8.79 -8.37
CA PHE A 270 -3.00 7.42 -8.90
C PHE A 270 -4.34 6.70 -8.98
N THR A 271 -5.19 6.84 -7.95
CA THR A 271 -6.52 6.22 -7.94
C THR A 271 -7.43 6.80 -9.02
N LEU A 272 -7.43 8.12 -9.19
CA LEU A 272 -8.23 8.81 -10.22
C LEU A 272 -7.76 8.45 -11.63
N ILE A 273 -6.44 8.41 -11.88
CA ILE A 273 -5.89 7.97 -13.16
C ILE A 273 -6.28 6.52 -13.41
N THR A 274 -6.11 5.62 -12.43
CA THR A 274 -6.48 4.21 -12.58
C THR A 274 -7.97 4.05 -12.89
N ALA A 275 -8.84 4.80 -12.20
CA ALA A 275 -10.28 4.81 -12.45
C ALA A 275 -10.63 5.31 -13.85
N PHE A 276 -9.89 6.29 -14.38
CA PHE A 276 -10.04 6.75 -15.75
C PHE A 276 -9.61 5.68 -16.76
N LEU A 277 -8.49 5.00 -16.52
CA LEU A 277 -7.98 3.92 -17.39
C LEU A 277 -8.85 2.66 -17.34
N TYR A 278 -9.53 2.43 -16.21
CA TYR A 278 -10.39 1.27 -15.97
C TYR A 278 -11.73 1.71 -15.38
N PRO A 279 -12.68 2.24 -16.17
CA PRO A 279 -13.93 2.80 -15.66
C PRO A 279 -14.73 1.90 -14.69
N PRO A 280 -14.83 0.56 -14.88
CA PRO A 280 -15.50 -0.30 -13.91
C PRO A 280 -14.86 -0.31 -12.50
N TYR A 281 -13.59 0.10 -12.37
CA TYR A 281 -12.93 0.25 -11.08
C TYR A 281 -13.64 1.29 -10.19
N ILE A 282 -14.30 2.30 -10.78
CA ILE A 282 -15.10 3.29 -10.03
C ILE A 282 -16.21 2.61 -9.21
N LEU A 283 -16.89 1.61 -9.79
CA LEU A 283 -17.93 0.86 -9.07
C LEU A 283 -17.35 0.13 -7.87
N LEU A 284 -16.17 -0.49 -8.02
CA LEU A 284 -15.47 -1.16 -6.92
C LEU A 284 -15.13 -0.16 -5.80
N LEU A 285 -14.61 1.02 -6.15
CA LEU A 285 -14.30 2.09 -5.19
C LEU A 285 -15.56 2.54 -4.43
N LEU A 286 -16.66 2.77 -5.12
CA LEU A 286 -17.93 3.19 -4.51
C LEU A 286 -18.49 2.12 -3.58
N ILE A 287 -18.49 0.85 -4.01
CA ILE A 287 -18.94 -0.28 -3.19
C ILE A 287 -18.14 -0.35 -1.89
N ILE A 288 -16.82 -0.16 -1.94
CA ILE A 288 -15.96 -0.23 -0.77
C ILE A 288 -16.18 0.97 0.15
N LEU A 289 -16.19 2.19 -0.39
CA LEU A 289 -16.37 3.40 0.43
C LEU A 289 -17.73 3.43 1.12
N VAL A 290 -18.80 3.10 0.39
CA VAL A 290 -20.16 3.02 0.93
C VAL A 290 -20.29 1.83 1.88
N GLY A 291 -19.80 0.65 1.48
CA GLY A 291 -19.84 -0.57 2.28
C GLY A 291 -19.12 -0.43 3.62
N MET A 292 -17.93 0.17 3.62
CA MET A 292 -17.20 0.49 4.85
C MET A 292 -17.99 1.45 5.73
N ARG A 293 -18.54 2.53 5.16
CA ARG A 293 -19.32 3.51 5.93
C ARG A 293 -20.56 2.89 6.57
N LEU A 294 -21.29 2.05 5.84
CA LEU A 294 -22.46 1.34 6.35
C LEU A 294 -22.07 0.34 7.43
N TYR A 295 -21.04 -0.46 7.18
CA TYR A 295 -20.57 -1.48 8.11
C TYR A 295 -20.09 -0.88 9.42
N TYR A 296 -19.15 0.08 9.40
CA TYR A 296 -18.59 0.66 10.63
C TYR A 296 -19.65 1.44 11.42
N LYS A 297 -20.58 2.14 10.73
CA LYS A 297 -21.69 2.82 11.39
C LYS A 297 -22.62 1.82 12.08
N LYS A 298 -22.97 0.72 11.43
CA LYS A 298 -23.88 -0.31 11.98
C LYS A 298 -23.23 -1.17 13.06
N ARG A 299 -21.96 -1.55 12.88
CA ARG A 299 -21.23 -2.49 13.75
C ARG A 299 -20.64 -1.82 14.97
N PHE A 300 -20.12 -0.60 14.83
CA PHE A 300 -19.35 0.09 15.87
C PHE A 300 -19.88 1.50 16.22
N GLY A 301 -20.93 1.98 15.53
CA GLY A 301 -21.44 3.34 15.76
C GLY A 301 -20.50 4.45 15.28
N ILE A 302 -19.44 4.12 14.53
CA ILE A 302 -18.44 5.09 14.07
C ILE A 302 -18.58 5.39 12.58
N ILE A 303 -18.26 6.62 12.19
CA ILE A 303 -18.18 7.01 10.78
C ILE A 303 -16.77 6.71 10.30
N TYR A 304 -16.61 5.75 9.39
CA TYR A 304 -15.33 5.41 8.78
C TYR A 304 -15.53 4.94 7.33
N PRO A 305 -14.70 5.35 6.34
CA PRO A 305 -13.54 6.24 6.49
C PRO A 305 -13.91 7.72 6.70
N THR A 306 -13.16 8.40 7.57
CA THR A 306 -13.24 9.85 7.82
C THR A 306 -12.15 10.57 7.03
N LEU A 307 -12.50 11.73 6.45
CA LEU A 307 -11.54 12.59 5.77
C LEU A 307 -10.62 13.33 6.76
N SER A 308 -11.04 13.47 8.02
CA SER A 308 -10.47 14.38 9.03
C SER A 308 -9.53 13.74 10.05
N GLN A 309 -9.51 12.41 10.21
CA GLN A 309 -8.54 11.75 11.10
C GLN A 309 -7.33 11.33 10.27
N GLY A 310 -6.54 12.34 9.92
CA GLY A 310 -5.15 12.20 9.53
C GLY A 310 -4.35 12.68 10.70
#